data_AF-A0A9X4HV40-F1
#
_entry.id   AF-A0A9X4HV40-F1
#
_cell.length_a   1.000
_cell.length_b   1.000
_cell.length_c   1.000
_cell.angle_alpha   90.00
_cell.angle_beta   90.00
_cell.angle_gamma   90.00
#
_symmetry.space_group_name_H-M   'P 1'
#
loop_
_entity.id
_entity.type
_entity.pdbx_description
1 polymer ?
#
loop_
_entity_poly.entity_id
_entity_poly.type
_entity_poly.pdbx_seq_one_letter_code
_entity_poly.pdbx_strand_id
1 'polypeptide(L)'
;MRVYMIDRNIVSKISSGFKNCSIEDKNFIKSLDTKGSAISLLLSNIEGRLGIPQDMSQASSGMFAEGDIAKGFFKKARVDSGFFEAFNNLASWGITTHQRDSFLKNSEIVAYLQDTLHQPRSPAQAKEVREDILNFASKRDMEIGHPIMLCGLSTLYGNKNAHGVLKPKKPKQNDPKRNARIYNALADLMVIVNLSELAGISRGMKMRIHFATIDKPLHGFVQEFGLLGVTKSRLALVNDSTITLGFNMSLFPKLTGNEAEEFKEWFNTKKQKT
;
A
#
# COMPACT_ATOMS: atom_id res chain seq x y z
N MET A 1 10.78 5.19 -20.43
CA MET A 1 11.14 6.13 -19.34
C MET A 1 11.00 5.41 -17.99
N ARG A 2 11.92 5.64 -17.03
CA ARG A 2 11.77 5.12 -15.65
C ARG A 2 11.06 6.16 -14.80
N VAL A 3 10.07 5.73 -14.02
CA VAL A 3 9.31 6.61 -13.12
C VAL A 3 9.43 6.06 -11.72
N TYR A 4 10.00 6.83 -10.80
CA TYR A 4 10.09 6.49 -9.38
C TYR A 4 8.90 7.12 -8.65
N MET A 5 8.02 6.28 -8.13
CA MET A 5 6.95 6.65 -7.22
C MET A 5 7.52 6.71 -5.81
N ILE A 6 7.57 7.88 -5.20
CA ILE A 6 8.06 8.06 -3.83
C ILE A 6 6.90 8.20 -2.84
N ASP A 7 7.09 7.65 -1.64
CA ASP A 7 6.15 7.78 -0.53
C ASP A 7 6.35 9.08 0.26
N ARG A 8 5.48 9.33 1.25
CA ARG A 8 5.57 10.54 2.08
C ARG A 8 6.82 10.56 2.95
N ASN A 9 7.35 9.40 3.32
CA ASN A 9 8.57 9.31 4.13
C ASN A 9 9.77 9.91 3.41
N ILE A 10 9.96 9.64 2.11
CA ILE A 10 11.03 10.26 1.33
C ILE A 10 10.83 11.77 1.22
N VAL A 11 9.61 12.23 0.91
CA VAL A 11 9.30 13.68 0.80
C VAL A 11 9.58 14.40 2.12
N SER A 12 9.18 13.81 3.25
CA SER A 12 9.45 14.33 4.59
C SER A 12 10.96 14.45 4.89
N LYS A 13 11.78 13.48 4.46
CA LYS A 13 13.24 13.54 4.61
C LYS A 13 13.87 14.64 3.76
N ILE A 14 13.40 14.85 2.54
CA ILE A 14 13.87 15.96 1.68
C ILE A 14 13.50 17.31 2.31
N SER A 15 12.23 17.48 2.68
CA SER A 15 11.70 18.71 3.28
C SER A 15 12.41 19.11 4.58
N SER A 16 12.73 18.13 5.42
CA SER A 16 13.47 18.36 6.67
C SER A 16 14.98 18.56 6.50
N GLY A 17 15.51 18.57 5.27
CA GLY A 17 16.94 18.66 5.02
C GLY A 17 17.72 17.45 5.51
N PHE A 18 17.11 16.26 5.49
CA PHE A 18 17.66 14.99 5.98
C PHE A 18 17.95 14.96 7.50
N LYS A 19 17.20 15.72 8.30
CA LYS A 19 17.25 15.59 9.77
C LYS A 19 16.92 14.17 10.20
N ASN A 20 17.74 13.60 11.10
CA ASN A 20 17.59 12.23 11.61
C ASN A 20 17.43 11.20 10.48
N CYS A 21 18.22 11.33 9.42
CA CYS A 21 18.26 10.40 8.29
C CYS A 21 19.60 9.68 8.30
N SER A 22 19.58 8.35 8.11
CA SER A 22 20.80 7.57 7.97
C SER A 22 21.56 7.98 6.70
N ILE A 23 22.86 7.73 6.67
CA ILE A 23 23.69 8.02 5.49
C ILE A 23 23.22 7.15 4.31
N GLU A 24 22.85 5.91 4.60
CA GLU A 24 22.35 4.92 3.64
C GLU A 24 21.06 5.42 2.98
N ASP A 25 20.07 5.83 3.77
CA ASP A 25 18.78 6.33 3.26
C ASP A 25 18.97 7.62 2.45
N LYS A 26 19.83 8.52 2.92
CA LYS A 26 20.17 9.76 2.20
C LYS A 26 20.81 9.47 0.84
N ASN A 27 21.75 8.53 0.80
CA ASN A 27 22.42 8.13 -0.43
C ASN A 27 21.44 7.42 -1.38
N PHE A 28 20.56 6.57 -0.86
CA PHE A 28 19.48 5.96 -1.64
C PHE A 28 18.58 7.02 -2.28
N ILE A 29 18.07 7.99 -1.50
CA ILE A 29 17.20 9.05 -2.02
C ILE A 29 17.91 9.88 -3.10
N LYS A 30 19.19 10.23 -2.89
CA LYS A 30 20.00 10.93 -3.90
C LYS A 30 20.20 10.11 -5.17
N SER A 31 20.31 8.79 -5.05
CA SER A 31 20.51 7.89 -6.20
C SER A 31 19.33 7.84 -7.16
N LEU A 32 18.13 8.28 -6.72
CA LEU A 32 16.95 8.39 -7.59
C LEU A 32 17.08 9.54 -8.60
N ASP A 33 17.97 10.50 -8.36
CA ASP A 33 18.22 11.65 -9.24
C ASP A 33 19.05 11.27 -10.48
N THR A 34 18.42 10.57 -11.42
CA THR A 34 19.08 10.08 -12.64
C THR A 34 18.55 10.75 -13.91
N LYS A 35 19.44 10.96 -14.90
CA LYS A 35 19.03 11.51 -16.20
C LYS A 35 18.11 10.52 -16.91
N GLY A 36 16.98 11.02 -17.44
CA GLY A 36 16.00 10.19 -18.15
C GLY A 36 15.05 9.38 -17.25
N SER A 37 15.08 9.62 -15.93
CA SER A 37 14.03 9.20 -15.02
C SER A 37 13.08 10.36 -14.67
N ALA A 38 11.91 9.99 -14.15
CA ALA A 38 10.97 10.92 -13.54
C ALA A 38 10.71 10.55 -12.07
N ILE A 39 10.41 11.54 -11.24
CA ILE A 39 9.97 11.39 -9.86
C ILE A 39 8.48 11.75 -9.79
N SER A 40 7.69 10.87 -9.19
CA SER A 40 6.27 11.07 -8.95
C SER A 40 5.97 11.18 -7.46
N LEU A 41 5.21 12.21 -7.11
CA LEU A 41 4.73 12.46 -5.75
C LEU A 41 3.33 11.87 -5.49
N LEU A 42 2.74 11.18 -6.46
CA LEU A 42 1.35 10.72 -6.37
C LEU A 42 1.08 9.88 -5.12
N LEU A 43 1.97 8.94 -4.77
CA LEU A 43 1.78 8.11 -3.57
C LEU A 43 1.88 8.92 -2.27
N SER A 44 2.86 9.84 -2.17
CA SER A 44 2.95 10.83 -1.07
C SER A 44 1.64 11.61 -0.92
N ASN A 45 1.09 12.08 -2.03
CA ASN A 45 -0.13 12.89 -2.05
C ASN A 45 -1.37 12.09 -1.60
N ILE A 46 -1.51 10.84 -2.07
CA ILE A 46 -2.61 9.96 -1.65
C ILE A 46 -2.51 9.68 -0.14
N GLU A 47 -1.32 9.32 0.35
CA GLU A 47 -1.07 9.07 1.78
C GLU A 47 -1.38 10.31 2.63
N GLY A 48 -0.99 11.51 2.16
CA GLY A 48 -1.29 12.79 2.79
C GLY A 48 -2.78 13.03 3.04
N ARG A 49 -3.62 12.67 2.06
CA ARG A 49 -5.09 12.80 2.12
C ARG A 49 -5.76 11.75 3.02
N LEU A 50 -5.15 10.57 3.18
CA LEU A 50 -5.68 9.50 4.03
C LEU A 50 -5.43 9.75 5.53
N GLY A 51 -4.35 10.47 5.88
CA GLY A 51 -4.01 10.76 7.27
C GLY A 51 -4.89 11.83 7.94
N ILE A 52 -5.48 12.74 7.15
CA ILE A 52 -6.44 13.78 7.57
C ILE A 52 -7.37 14.00 6.37
N PRO A 53 -8.71 13.90 6.49
CA PRO A 53 -9.62 14.28 5.41
C PRO A 53 -9.38 15.74 5.06
N GLN A 54 -8.70 15.99 3.94
CA GLN A 54 -8.44 17.32 3.41
C GLN A 54 -9.49 17.65 2.37
N ASP A 55 -9.91 18.91 2.31
CA ASP A 55 -10.65 19.41 1.16
C ASP A 55 -9.75 19.46 -0.09
N MET A 56 -10.34 19.51 -1.28
CA MET A 56 -9.62 19.49 -2.55
C MET A 56 -8.63 20.67 -2.72
N SER A 57 -8.88 21.80 -2.05
CA SER A 57 -8.04 23.00 -2.11
C SER A 57 -6.79 22.88 -1.24
N GLN A 58 -6.94 22.32 -0.04
CA GLN A 58 -5.83 21.98 0.85
C GLN A 58 -4.96 20.89 0.23
N ALA A 59 -5.58 19.90 -0.40
CA ALA A 59 -4.89 18.84 -1.11
C ALA A 59 -4.07 19.39 -2.30
N SER A 60 -4.64 20.28 -3.11
CA SER A 60 -3.91 20.87 -4.25
C SER A 60 -2.75 21.75 -3.78
N SER A 61 -2.95 22.58 -2.75
CA SER A 61 -1.91 23.47 -2.19
C SER A 61 -0.73 22.69 -1.60
N GLY A 62 -0.99 21.61 -0.85
CA GLY A 62 0.05 20.74 -0.32
C GLY A 62 0.88 20.06 -1.43
N MET A 63 0.22 19.65 -2.52
CA MET A 63 0.88 19.03 -3.67
C MET A 63 1.84 19.97 -4.39
N PHE A 64 1.48 21.25 -4.55
CA PHE A 64 2.38 22.23 -5.17
C PHE A 64 3.61 22.47 -4.30
N ALA A 65 3.44 22.62 -2.99
CA ALA A 65 4.54 22.80 -2.05
C ALA A 65 5.50 21.59 -2.03
N GLU A 66 4.97 20.36 -1.96
CA GLU A 66 5.79 19.14 -2.05
C GLU A 66 6.46 19.01 -3.43
N GLY A 67 5.77 19.41 -4.49
CA GLY A 67 6.28 19.47 -5.86
C GLY A 67 7.50 20.38 -6.00
N ASP A 68 7.43 21.58 -5.42
CA ASP A 68 8.51 22.56 -5.49
C ASP A 68 9.71 22.16 -4.64
N ILE A 69 9.47 21.55 -3.47
CA ILE A 69 10.54 20.94 -2.66
C ILE A 69 11.26 19.85 -3.47
N ALA A 70 10.51 18.95 -4.11
CA ALA A 70 11.08 17.88 -4.92
C ALA A 70 11.85 18.41 -6.13
N LYS A 71 11.34 19.42 -6.85
CA LYS A 71 12.06 20.13 -7.93
C LYS A 71 13.32 20.84 -7.42
N GLY A 72 13.25 21.37 -6.19
CA GLY A 72 14.37 21.94 -5.48
C GLY A 72 15.50 20.94 -5.22
N PHE A 73 15.15 19.66 -5.02
CA PHE A 73 16.09 18.59 -4.68
C PHE A 73 16.59 17.78 -5.89
N PHE A 74 15.69 17.25 -6.72
CA PHE A 74 16.03 16.42 -7.89
C PHE A 74 16.37 17.31 -9.08
N LYS A 75 17.64 17.32 -9.51
CA LYS A 75 18.14 18.21 -10.57
C LYS A 75 18.28 17.54 -11.92
N LYS A 76 18.41 16.21 -11.94
CA LYS A 76 18.62 15.40 -13.15
C LYS A 76 17.35 14.67 -13.56
N ALA A 77 16.59 14.16 -12.60
CA ALA A 77 15.31 13.52 -12.84
C ALA A 77 14.22 14.58 -13.06
N ARG A 78 13.28 14.29 -13.96
CA ARG A 78 12.11 15.15 -14.16
C ARG A 78 11.15 14.96 -12.98
N VAL A 79 10.88 16.01 -12.21
CA VAL A 79 9.81 15.98 -11.22
C VAL A 79 8.51 16.30 -11.92
N ASP A 80 7.67 15.29 -12.12
CA ASP A 80 6.47 15.44 -12.94
C ASP A 80 5.28 15.84 -12.07
N SER A 81 4.95 17.13 -12.05
CA SER A 81 3.70 17.61 -11.45
C SER A 81 2.51 17.50 -12.41
N GLY A 82 2.73 17.45 -13.74
CA GLY A 82 1.67 17.58 -14.75
C GLY A 82 1.10 16.25 -15.26
N PHE A 83 1.93 15.23 -15.52
CA PHE A 83 1.42 13.91 -15.95
C PHE A 83 0.53 13.25 -14.88
N PHE A 84 0.87 13.48 -13.61
CA PHE A 84 0.10 13.00 -12.47
C PHE A 84 -1.05 13.92 -12.07
N GLU A 85 -1.23 15.08 -12.70
CA GLU A 85 -2.41 15.92 -12.50
C GLU A 85 -3.65 15.25 -13.10
N ALA A 86 -3.52 14.72 -14.32
CA ALA A 86 -4.56 13.91 -14.97
C ALA A 86 -4.88 12.63 -14.17
N PHE A 87 -3.85 11.96 -13.62
CA PHE A 87 -4.06 10.82 -12.74
C PHE A 87 -4.60 11.22 -11.37
N ASN A 88 -4.21 12.37 -10.81
CA ASN A 88 -4.81 12.88 -9.57
C ASN A 88 -6.26 13.22 -9.81
N ASN A 89 -6.66 13.70 -10.98
CA ASN A 89 -8.07 13.89 -11.30
C ASN A 89 -8.81 12.55 -11.38
N LEU A 90 -8.22 11.52 -12.02
CA LEU A 90 -8.77 10.15 -12.04
C LEU A 90 -8.83 9.49 -10.64
N ALA A 91 -7.77 9.62 -9.85
CA ALA A 91 -7.67 9.13 -8.49
C ALA A 91 -8.61 9.91 -7.57
N SER A 92 -8.75 11.23 -7.75
CA SER A 92 -9.70 12.04 -6.99
C SER A 92 -11.14 11.66 -7.33
N TRP A 93 -11.44 11.26 -8.57
CA TRP A 93 -12.75 10.70 -8.93
C TRP A 93 -12.98 9.30 -8.32
N GLY A 94 -11.99 8.41 -8.31
CA GLY A 94 -12.10 7.09 -7.67
C GLY A 94 -12.08 7.11 -6.13
N ILE A 95 -11.45 8.14 -5.53
CA ILE A 95 -11.24 8.29 -4.08
C ILE A 95 -12.37 9.08 -3.40
N THR A 96 -13.11 9.95 -4.10
CA THR A 96 -14.03 10.88 -3.41
C THR A 96 -15.48 10.41 -3.27
N THR A 97 -15.98 9.47 -4.07
CA THR A 97 -17.43 9.14 -4.08
C THR A 97 -17.78 7.76 -3.51
N HIS A 98 -16.84 6.80 -3.43
CA HIS A 98 -17.10 5.44 -2.92
C HIS A 98 -16.19 5.00 -1.75
N GLN A 99 -15.24 5.84 -1.31
CA GLN A 99 -14.20 5.39 -0.38
C GLN A 99 -14.38 5.73 1.09
N ARG A 100 -15.25 6.64 1.54
CA ARG A 100 -15.33 6.89 3.00
C ARG A 100 -15.75 5.63 3.75
N ASP A 101 -16.76 4.94 3.25
CA ASP A 101 -17.27 3.70 3.84
C ASP A 101 -16.31 2.53 3.62
N SER A 102 -15.70 2.42 2.44
CA SER A 102 -14.66 1.41 2.16
C SER A 102 -13.40 1.62 3.03
N PHE A 103 -12.96 2.86 3.22
CA PHE A 103 -11.81 3.22 4.04
C PHE A 103 -12.08 2.95 5.51
N LEU A 104 -13.25 3.35 6.02
CA LEU A 104 -13.66 3.03 7.39
C LEU A 104 -13.72 1.52 7.62
N LYS A 105 -14.37 0.78 6.71
CA LYS A 105 -14.43 -0.69 6.75
C LYS A 105 -13.04 -1.33 6.74
N ASN A 106 -12.14 -0.86 5.87
CA ASN A 106 -10.76 -1.32 5.79
C ASN A 106 -9.98 -0.98 7.06
N SER A 107 -10.21 0.19 7.64
CA SER A 107 -9.56 0.62 8.88
C SER A 107 -9.98 -0.22 10.09
N GLU A 108 -11.25 -0.67 10.15
CA GLU A 108 -11.72 -1.60 11.18
C GLU A 108 -11.00 -2.94 11.10
N ILE A 109 -10.79 -3.46 9.89
CA ILE A 109 -10.07 -4.71 9.67
C ILE A 109 -8.60 -4.55 10.07
N VAL A 110 -7.94 -3.47 9.66
CA VAL A 110 -6.56 -3.18 10.09
C VAL A 110 -6.46 -3.07 11.61
N ALA A 111 -7.41 -2.39 12.26
CA ALA A 111 -7.46 -2.29 13.72
C ALA A 111 -7.60 -3.67 14.38
N TYR A 112 -8.52 -4.50 13.89
CA TYR A 112 -8.72 -5.85 14.37
C TYR A 112 -7.45 -6.71 14.22
N LEU A 113 -6.79 -6.64 13.06
CA LEU A 113 -5.54 -7.35 12.81
C LEU A 113 -4.43 -6.89 13.76
N GLN A 114 -4.26 -5.57 13.96
CA GLN A 114 -3.27 -5.02 14.89
C GLN A 114 -3.49 -5.48 16.33
N ASP A 115 -4.74 -5.51 16.77
CA ASP A 115 -5.12 -5.92 18.12
C ASP A 115 -4.98 -7.44 18.32
N THR A 116 -5.31 -8.24 17.28
CA THR A 116 -5.30 -9.71 17.36
C THR A 116 -3.89 -10.31 17.26
N LEU A 117 -3.03 -9.69 16.43
CA LEU A 117 -1.71 -10.21 16.04
C LEU A 117 -0.54 -9.57 16.81
N HIS A 118 -0.80 -8.91 17.94
CA HIS A 118 0.23 -8.25 18.74
C HIS A 118 1.23 -9.21 19.41
N GLN A 119 0.94 -10.52 19.43
CA GLN A 119 1.81 -11.54 19.98
C GLN A 119 1.92 -12.73 19.01
N PRO A 120 3.11 -13.37 18.91
CA PRO A 120 3.27 -14.61 18.17
C PRO A 120 2.35 -15.71 18.68
N ARG A 121 1.94 -16.60 17.78
CA ARG A 121 1.06 -17.75 18.10
C ARG A 121 1.78 -19.07 17.83
N SER A 122 1.44 -20.10 18.58
CA SER A 122 1.83 -21.47 18.24
C SER A 122 1.09 -21.92 16.97
N PRO A 123 1.54 -22.97 16.26
CA PRO A 123 0.84 -23.45 15.06
C PRO A 123 -0.64 -23.78 15.29
N ALA A 124 -0.97 -24.44 16.42
CA ALA A 124 -2.36 -24.75 16.76
C ALA A 124 -3.21 -23.48 16.97
N GLN A 125 -2.69 -22.50 17.70
CA GLN A 125 -3.35 -21.21 17.91
C GLN A 125 -3.43 -20.37 16.64
N ALA A 126 -2.46 -20.51 15.72
CA ALA A 126 -2.46 -19.79 14.46
C ALA A 126 -3.66 -20.21 13.60
N LYS A 127 -4.02 -21.51 13.60
CA LYS A 127 -5.22 -21.99 12.90
C LYS A 127 -6.50 -21.34 13.43
N GLU A 128 -6.69 -21.32 14.76
CA GLU A 128 -7.87 -20.68 15.37
C GLU A 128 -7.94 -19.19 15.04
N VAL A 129 -6.83 -18.48 15.23
CA VAL A 129 -6.75 -17.03 14.94
C VAL A 129 -6.97 -16.74 13.46
N ARG A 130 -6.52 -17.61 12.55
CA ARG A 130 -6.79 -17.49 11.12
C ARG A 130 -8.29 -17.55 10.85
N GLU A 131 -8.98 -18.57 11.36
CA GLU A 131 -10.43 -18.69 11.14
C GLU A 131 -11.18 -17.49 11.71
N ASP A 132 -10.77 -16.98 12.88
CA ASP A 132 -11.33 -15.75 13.46
C ASP A 132 -11.12 -14.53 12.55
N ILE A 133 -9.92 -14.37 11.99
CA ILE A 133 -9.60 -13.31 11.03
C ILE A 133 -10.45 -13.43 9.76
N LEU A 134 -10.56 -14.62 9.20
CA LEU A 134 -11.36 -14.88 7.99
C LEU A 134 -12.84 -14.57 8.24
N ASN A 135 -13.37 -15.00 9.39
CA ASN A 135 -14.75 -14.71 9.79
C ASN A 135 -14.99 -13.21 10.00
N PHE A 136 -14.06 -12.51 10.65
CA PHE A 136 -14.17 -11.07 10.88
C PHE A 136 -14.17 -10.29 9.56
N ALA A 137 -13.31 -10.68 8.63
CA ALA A 137 -13.17 -10.08 7.31
C ALA A 137 -14.36 -10.39 6.39
N SER A 138 -14.86 -11.63 6.40
CA SER A 138 -16.02 -12.03 5.60
C SER A 138 -17.29 -11.27 5.98
N LYS A 139 -17.53 -11.01 7.27
CA LYS A 139 -18.63 -10.15 7.75
C LYS A 139 -18.55 -8.69 7.27
N ARG A 140 -17.40 -8.32 6.68
CA ARG A 140 -17.10 -7.01 6.10
C ARG A 140 -16.73 -7.14 4.63
N ASP A 141 -17.22 -8.16 3.93
CA ASP A 141 -17.06 -8.40 2.48
C ASP A 141 -15.61 -8.19 1.98
N MET A 142 -14.63 -8.51 2.82
CA MET A 142 -13.22 -8.38 2.47
C MET A 142 -12.74 -9.70 1.91
N GLU A 143 -12.27 -9.69 0.66
CA GLU A 143 -11.72 -10.90 0.03
C GLU A 143 -10.40 -11.31 0.68
N ILE A 144 -10.17 -12.63 0.80
CA ILE A 144 -8.91 -13.19 1.32
C ILE A 144 -7.68 -12.75 0.50
N GLY A 145 -7.87 -12.47 -0.80
CA GLY A 145 -6.85 -11.95 -1.72
C GLY A 145 -6.53 -10.47 -1.57
N HIS A 146 -7.26 -9.74 -0.74
CA HIS A 146 -7.01 -8.32 -0.55
C HIS A 146 -5.66 -8.08 0.16
N PRO A 147 -4.85 -7.08 -0.24
CA PRO A 147 -3.53 -6.83 0.38
C PRO A 147 -3.56 -6.70 1.92
N ILE A 148 -4.65 -6.15 2.47
CA ILE A 148 -4.86 -6.06 3.93
C ILE A 148 -4.94 -7.46 4.56
N MET A 149 -5.72 -8.36 3.97
CA MET A 149 -5.87 -9.73 4.45
C MET A 149 -4.57 -10.50 4.32
N LEU A 150 -3.91 -10.38 3.17
CA LEU A 150 -2.60 -10.99 2.94
C LEU A 150 -1.57 -10.49 3.94
N CYS A 151 -1.55 -9.21 4.31
CA CYS A 151 -0.66 -8.68 5.35
C CYS A 151 -0.94 -9.28 6.74
N GLY A 152 -2.22 -9.36 7.13
CA GLY A 152 -2.62 -9.98 8.40
C GLY A 152 -2.21 -11.45 8.48
N LEU A 153 -2.53 -12.23 7.45
CA LEU A 153 -2.17 -13.64 7.37
C LEU A 153 -0.65 -13.83 7.31
N SER A 154 0.07 -13.01 6.54
CA SER A 154 1.53 -13.06 6.47
C SER A 154 2.16 -12.78 7.83
N THR A 155 1.60 -11.82 8.58
CA THR A 155 2.03 -11.50 9.95
C THR A 155 1.82 -12.68 10.89
N LEU A 156 0.63 -13.31 10.83
CA LEU A 156 0.30 -14.51 11.60
C LEU A 156 1.31 -15.65 11.34
N TYR A 157 1.66 -15.86 10.07
CA TYR A 157 2.63 -16.88 9.65
C TYR A 157 4.09 -16.40 9.68
N GLY A 158 4.39 -15.31 10.40
CA GLY A 158 5.75 -14.94 10.78
C GLY A 158 6.55 -14.15 9.75
N ASN A 159 5.91 -13.53 8.77
CA ASN A 159 6.58 -12.62 7.85
C ASN A 159 6.94 -11.29 8.57
N LYS A 160 8.24 -11.00 8.64
CA LYS A 160 8.77 -9.82 9.35
C LYS A 160 8.42 -8.50 8.66
N ASN A 161 8.34 -8.49 7.34
CA ASN A 161 8.00 -7.30 6.56
C ASN A 161 6.52 -6.96 6.76
N ALA A 162 5.63 -7.94 6.64
CA ALA A 162 4.20 -7.78 6.92
C ALA A 162 3.96 -7.30 8.37
N HIS A 163 4.62 -7.92 9.35
CA HIS A 163 4.57 -7.46 10.74
C HIS A 163 5.06 -6.01 10.89
N GLY A 164 6.13 -5.66 10.18
CA GLY A 164 6.71 -4.31 10.19
C GLY A 164 5.83 -3.26 9.48
N VAL A 165 4.98 -3.64 8.54
CA VAL A 165 3.96 -2.77 7.91
C VAL A 165 2.74 -2.64 8.83
N LEU A 166 2.19 -3.76 9.29
CA LEU A 166 1.00 -3.79 10.14
C LEU A 166 1.25 -3.15 11.51
N LYS A 167 2.48 -3.27 12.04
CA LYS A 167 2.93 -2.75 13.34
C LYS A 167 1.94 -3.11 14.47
N PRO A 168 1.57 -4.39 14.63
CA PRO A 168 0.58 -4.80 15.63
C PRO A 168 1.10 -4.48 17.04
N LYS A 169 0.20 -4.07 17.93
CA LYS A 169 0.54 -3.65 19.29
C LYS A 169 -0.54 -4.09 20.26
N LYS A 170 -0.14 -4.38 21.49
CA LYS A 170 -1.09 -4.71 22.56
C LYS A 170 -2.12 -3.57 22.68
N PRO A 171 -3.43 -3.87 22.64
CA PRO A 171 -4.47 -2.87 22.82
C PRO A 171 -4.28 -2.15 24.15
N LYS A 172 -4.25 -0.81 24.12
CA LYS A 172 -4.21 0.04 25.30
C LYS A 172 -5.44 0.92 25.31
N GLN A 173 -6.11 0.99 26.46
CA GLN A 173 -7.24 1.89 26.64
C GLN A 173 -6.78 3.34 26.44
N ASN A 174 -7.54 4.12 25.67
CA ASN A 174 -7.28 5.54 25.38
C ASN A 174 -5.93 5.87 24.73
N ASP A 175 -5.38 4.97 23.89
CA ASP A 175 -4.15 5.28 23.14
C ASP A 175 -4.40 6.39 22.09
N PRO A 176 -3.86 7.61 22.29
CA PRO A 176 -4.13 8.74 21.40
C PRO A 176 -3.54 8.56 19.99
N LYS A 177 -2.62 7.60 19.83
CA LYS A 177 -1.96 7.30 18.55
C LYS A 177 -2.56 6.10 17.83
N ARG A 178 -3.62 5.45 18.38
CA ARG A 178 -4.20 4.24 17.78
C ARG A 178 -4.70 4.49 16.36
N ASN A 179 -5.53 5.51 16.17
CA ASN A 179 -6.09 5.83 14.85
C ASN A 179 -5.00 6.20 13.83
N ALA A 180 -4.02 7.01 14.23
CA ALA A 180 -2.89 7.35 13.37
C ALA A 180 -2.10 6.10 12.92
N ARG A 181 -1.88 5.12 13.80
CA ARG A 181 -1.22 3.86 13.42
C ARG A 181 -2.05 3.02 12.46
N ILE A 182 -3.36 2.94 12.66
CA ILE A 182 -4.27 2.21 11.77
C ILE A 182 -4.24 2.85 10.39
N TYR A 183 -4.35 4.18 10.30
CA TYR A 183 -4.38 4.88 9.02
C TYR A 183 -3.05 4.84 8.29
N ASN A 184 -1.92 4.92 9.01
CA ASN A 184 -0.60 4.75 8.38
C ASN A 184 -0.45 3.33 7.79
N ALA A 185 -0.79 2.29 8.56
CA ALA A 185 -0.73 0.92 8.05
C ALA A 185 -1.68 0.70 6.86
N LEU A 186 -2.88 1.28 6.91
CA LEU A 186 -3.81 1.22 5.79
C LEU A 186 -3.25 1.93 4.55
N ALA A 187 -2.70 3.13 4.69
CA ALA A 187 -2.11 3.87 3.58
C ALA A 187 -0.93 3.10 2.96
N ASP A 188 -0.04 2.54 3.79
CA ASP A 188 1.06 1.67 3.37
C ASP A 188 0.54 0.47 2.56
N LEU A 189 -0.54 -0.17 3.00
CA LEU A 189 -1.14 -1.32 2.31
C LEU A 189 -1.82 -0.93 0.99
N MET A 190 -2.44 0.25 0.93
CA MET A 190 -3.06 0.76 -0.29
C MET A 190 -2.05 1.13 -1.38
N VAL A 191 -0.76 1.30 -1.04
CA VAL A 191 0.30 1.46 -2.05
C VAL A 191 0.32 0.31 -3.05
N ILE A 192 0.08 -0.93 -2.61
CA ILE A 192 0.06 -2.11 -3.50
C ILE A 192 -1.05 -2.00 -4.55
N VAL A 193 -2.24 -1.56 -4.14
CA VAL A 193 -3.38 -1.34 -5.03
C VAL A 193 -3.06 -0.23 -6.03
N ASN A 194 -2.62 0.92 -5.53
CA ASN A 194 -2.31 2.10 -6.34
C ASN A 194 -1.21 1.81 -7.38
N LEU A 195 -0.13 1.13 -6.97
CA LEU A 195 0.95 0.73 -7.88
C LEU A 195 0.46 -0.21 -8.98
N SER A 196 -0.48 -1.08 -8.66
CA SER A 196 -1.03 -2.07 -9.59
C SER A 196 -1.93 -1.42 -10.65
N GLU A 197 -2.75 -0.44 -10.26
CA GLU A 197 -3.52 0.38 -11.19
C GLU A 197 -2.61 1.17 -12.13
N LEU A 198 -1.58 1.81 -11.56
CA LEU A 198 -0.60 2.58 -12.31
C LEU A 198 0.20 1.71 -13.28
N ALA A 199 0.61 0.51 -12.84
CA ALA A 199 1.27 -0.46 -13.70
C ALA A 199 0.37 -0.86 -14.87
N GLY A 200 -0.93 -1.10 -14.63
CA GLY A 200 -1.93 -1.38 -15.67
C GLY A 200 -2.02 -0.27 -16.73
N ILE A 201 -2.06 0.99 -16.31
CA ILE A 201 -2.10 2.14 -17.24
C ILE A 201 -0.77 2.31 -17.98
N SER A 202 0.35 2.11 -17.28
CA SER A 202 1.69 2.30 -17.83
C SER A 202 2.07 1.31 -18.93
N ARG A 203 1.45 0.12 -18.96
CA ARG A 203 1.65 -0.90 -20.02
C ARG A 203 1.38 -0.32 -21.42
N GLY A 204 0.43 0.61 -21.55
CA GLY A 204 0.15 1.31 -22.80
C GLY A 204 1.15 2.41 -23.16
N MET A 205 1.95 2.89 -22.21
CA MET A 205 2.78 4.10 -22.33
C MET A 205 4.30 3.83 -22.37
N LYS A 206 4.74 2.56 -22.42
CA LYS A 206 6.18 2.16 -22.39
C LYS A 206 6.96 2.79 -21.22
N MET A 207 6.31 2.97 -20.08
CA MET A 207 6.93 3.45 -18.85
C MET A 207 7.21 2.28 -17.90
N ARG A 208 8.32 2.35 -17.15
CA ARG A 208 8.62 1.41 -16.07
C ARG A 208 8.41 2.12 -14.75
N ILE A 209 7.37 1.72 -14.03
CA ILE A 209 7.03 2.24 -12.71
C ILE A 209 7.87 1.50 -11.67
N HIS A 210 8.54 2.25 -10.82
CA HIS A 210 9.34 1.75 -9.69
C HIS A 210 8.83 2.39 -8.41
N PHE A 211 8.60 1.58 -7.38
CA PHE A 211 8.31 2.10 -6.05
C PHE A 211 9.61 2.32 -5.28
N ALA A 212 9.77 3.50 -4.68
CA ALA A 212 10.91 3.86 -3.85
C ALA A 212 10.40 4.33 -2.48
N THR A 213 10.89 3.68 -1.42
CA THR A 213 10.62 4.02 -0.02
C THR A 213 11.87 3.73 0.80
N ILE A 214 11.99 4.42 1.93
CA ILE A 214 12.99 4.14 2.97
C ILE A 214 12.41 3.28 4.11
N ASP A 215 11.10 2.99 4.10
CA ASP A 215 10.49 2.02 5.00
C ASP A 215 10.82 0.60 4.50
N LYS A 216 11.83 -0.01 5.13
CA LYS A 216 12.34 -1.35 4.73
C LYS A 216 11.26 -2.44 4.82
N PRO A 217 10.46 -2.54 5.90
CA PRO A 217 9.31 -3.45 5.92
C PRO A 217 8.35 -3.25 4.75
N LEU A 218 7.98 -2.01 4.43
CA LEU A 218 7.08 -1.73 3.31
C LEU A 218 7.70 -2.15 1.98
N HIS A 219 8.96 -1.79 1.74
CA HIS A 219 9.69 -2.20 0.53
C HIS A 219 9.69 -3.71 0.36
N GLY A 220 10.08 -4.44 1.40
CA GLY A 220 10.16 -5.90 1.37
C GLY A 220 8.80 -6.57 1.24
N PHE A 221 7.73 -5.98 1.80
CA PHE A 221 6.38 -6.52 1.64
C PHE A 221 5.84 -6.30 0.22
N VAL A 222 6.00 -5.11 -0.35
CA VAL A 222 5.54 -4.79 -1.71
C VAL A 222 6.22 -5.68 -2.77
N GLN A 223 7.48 -6.07 -2.56
CA GLN A 223 8.22 -6.95 -3.48
C GLN A 223 7.62 -8.37 -3.58
N GLU A 224 6.77 -8.77 -2.64
CA GLU A 224 6.12 -10.07 -2.65
C GLU A 224 4.90 -10.13 -3.57
N PHE A 225 4.53 -9.00 -4.19
CA PHE A 225 3.37 -8.87 -5.06
C PHE A 225 3.78 -8.65 -6.51
N GLY A 226 3.01 -9.21 -7.44
CA GLY A 226 3.16 -9.03 -8.87
C GLY A 226 1.82 -8.78 -9.56
N LEU A 227 1.78 -7.88 -10.54
CA LEU A 227 0.55 -7.62 -11.29
C LEU A 227 0.34 -8.69 -12.38
N LEU A 228 -0.69 -9.51 -12.21
CA LEU A 228 -1.08 -10.53 -13.19
C LEU A 228 -2.04 -9.95 -14.25
N GLY A 229 -3.00 -9.11 -13.85
CA GLY A 229 -3.99 -8.56 -14.77
C GLY A 229 -4.73 -7.34 -14.23
N VAL A 230 -5.28 -6.53 -15.14
CA VAL A 230 -6.21 -5.45 -14.83
C VAL A 230 -7.36 -5.53 -15.83
N THR A 231 -8.57 -5.77 -15.33
CA THR A 231 -9.81 -5.76 -16.12
C THR A 231 -10.56 -4.49 -15.78
N LYS A 232 -10.91 -3.69 -16.79
CA LYS A 232 -11.70 -2.46 -16.61
C LYS A 232 -13.11 -2.69 -17.14
N SER A 233 -14.12 -2.51 -16.30
CA SER A 233 -15.50 -2.40 -16.76
C SER A 233 -15.71 -1.00 -17.34
N ARG A 234 -16.23 -0.93 -18.58
CA ARG A 234 -16.63 0.33 -19.22
C ARG A 234 -18.14 0.48 -19.15
N LEU A 235 -18.70 0.57 -17.94
CA LEU A 235 -20.06 1.07 -17.77
C LEU A 235 -19.98 2.57 -17.52
N ALA A 236 -20.75 3.35 -18.30
CA ALA A 236 -20.50 4.74 -18.67
C ALA A 236 -20.43 5.79 -17.53
N LEU A 237 -20.54 5.38 -16.26
CA LEU A 237 -20.47 6.29 -15.10
C LEU A 237 -19.72 5.68 -13.90
N VAL A 238 -19.19 4.45 -14.00
CA VAL A 238 -18.46 3.79 -12.91
C VAL A 238 -17.20 3.13 -13.48
N ASN A 239 -16.04 3.70 -13.17
CA ASN A 239 -14.75 3.11 -13.49
C ASN A 239 -14.45 1.97 -12.50
N ASP A 240 -15.15 0.85 -12.60
CA ASP A 240 -14.80 -0.34 -11.83
C ASP A 240 -13.65 -1.07 -12.53
N SER A 241 -12.48 -1.06 -11.88
CA SER A 241 -11.34 -1.87 -12.30
C SER A 241 -11.09 -3.00 -11.31
N THR A 242 -11.09 -4.23 -11.82
CA THR A 242 -10.65 -5.41 -11.08
C THR A 242 -9.15 -5.60 -11.31
N ILE A 243 -8.39 -5.65 -10.23
CA ILE A 243 -6.95 -5.91 -10.26
C ILE A 243 -6.72 -7.35 -9.83
N THR A 244 -6.00 -8.12 -10.65
CA THR A 244 -5.55 -9.46 -10.29
C THR A 244 -4.08 -9.40 -9.88
N LEU A 245 -3.84 -9.64 -8.60
CA LEU A 245 -2.50 -9.71 -8.01
C LEU A 245 -2.07 -11.16 -7.87
N GLY A 246 -0.82 -11.42 -8.22
CA GLY A 246 -0.08 -12.58 -7.79
C GLY A 246 0.74 -12.22 -6.56
N PHE A 247 1.05 -13.21 -5.74
CA PHE A 247 1.94 -13.05 -4.61
C PHE A 247 2.83 -14.28 -4.45
N ASN A 248 3.97 -14.11 -3.79
CA ASN A 248 4.87 -15.21 -3.49
C ASN A 248 4.49 -15.92 -2.18
N MET A 249 4.67 -17.24 -2.12
CA MET A 249 4.45 -18.00 -0.88
C MET A 249 5.46 -17.69 0.24
N SER A 250 6.55 -16.96 -0.05
CA SER A 250 7.44 -16.36 0.97
C SER A 250 6.71 -15.39 1.91
N LEU A 251 5.51 -14.94 1.55
CA LEU A 251 4.60 -14.25 2.48
C LEU A 251 4.23 -15.09 3.70
N PHE A 252 4.27 -16.42 3.63
CA PHE A 252 3.81 -17.30 4.71
C PHE A 252 4.91 -18.27 5.15
N PRO A 253 6.02 -17.78 5.73
CA PRO A 253 7.22 -18.60 5.95
C PRO A 253 7.04 -19.73 6.96
N LYS A 254 6.02 -19.65 7.84
CA LYS A 254 5.69 -20.70 8.81
C LYS A 254 4.51 -21.59 8.39
N LEU A 255 3.93 -21.35 7.22
CA LEU A 255 2.84 -22.16 6.70
C LEU A 255 3.43 -23.44 6.09
N THR A 256 3.07 -24.61 6.61
CA THR A 256 3.70 -25.89 6.25
C THR A 256 2.71 -27.04 6.15
N GLY A 257 3.10 -28.11 5.45
CA GLY A 257 2.30 -29.34 5.33
C GLY A 257 0.93 -29.11 4.65
N ASN A 258 -0.07 -29.86 5.11
CA ASN A 258 -1.44 -29.81 4.56
C ASN A 258 -2.06 -28.41 4.61
N GLU A 259 -1.72 -27.62 5.63
CA GLU A 259 -2.23 -26.26 5.78
C GLU A 259 -1.79 -25.35 4.63
N ALA A 260 -0.57 -25.57 4.10
CA ALA A 260 -0.08 -24.81 2.95
C ALA A 260 -0.83 -25.17 1.65
N GLU A 261 -1.23 -26.43 1.50
CA GLU A 261 -2.01 -26.88 0.33
C GLU A 261 -3.45 -26.36 0.40
N GLU A 262 -4.12 -26.47 1.56
CA GLU A 262 -5.43 -25.86 1.80
C GLU A 262 -5.41 -24.35 1.49
N PHE A 263 -4.37 -23.66 1.96
CA PHE A 263 -4.21 -22.23 1.72
C PHE A 263 -4.06 -21.92 0.23
N LYS A 264 -3.26 -22.70 -0.53
CA LYS A 264 -3.13 -22.52 -1.99
C LYS A 264 -4.47 -22.76 -2.71
N GLU A 265 -5.23 -23.75 -2.29
CA GLU A 265 -6.55 -24.05 -2.85
C GLU A 265 -7.50 -22.87 -2.69
N TRP A 266 -7.49 -22.17 -1.55
CA TRP A 266 -8.33 -20.98 -1.31
C TRP A 266 -8.10 -19.85 -2.31
N PHE A 267 -6.87 -19.64 -2.78
CA PHE A 267 -6.57 -18.60 -3.79
C PHE A 267 -6.75 -19.11 -5.22
N ASN A 268 -6.66 -20.42 -5.46
CA ASN A 268 -6.80 -21.02 -6.78
C ASN A 268 -8.26 -21.37 -7.15
N THR A 269 -9.16 -21.48 -6.18
CA THR A 269 -10.55 -21.93 -6.38
C THR A 269 -11.44 -20.94 -7.16
N LYS A 270 -10.99 -19.72 -7.45
CA LYS A 270 -11.67 -18.82 -8.42
C LYS A 270 -11.48 -19.22 -9.90
N LYS A 271 -10.69 -20.27 -10.22
CA LYS A 271 -10.60 -20.81 -11.60
C LYS A 271 -11.76 -21.74 -12.03
N GLN A 272 -12.67 -22.11 -11.13
CA GLN A 272 -13.70 -23.15 -11.41
C GLN A 272 -15.15 -22.64 -11.46
N LYS A 273 -15.39 -21.33 -11.37
CA LYS A 273 -16.74 -20.75 -11.54
C LYS A 273 -16.69 -19.53 -12.46
N THR A 274 -16.41 -19.78 -13.73
CA THR A 274 -16.74 -18.91 -14.88
C THR A 274 -17.12 -19.82 -16.02
#